data_AF-A0A1R4FZ42-F1
#
_entry.id   AF-A0A1R4FZ42-F1
#
_cell.length_a   1.000
_cell.length_b   1.000
_cell.length_c   1.000
_cell.angle_alpha   90.00
_cell.angle_beta   90.00
_cell.angle_gamma   90.00
#
_symmetry.space_group_name_H-M   'P 1'
#
loop_
_entity.id
_entity.type
_entity.pdbx_description
1 polymer ?
#
loop_
_entity_poly.entity_id
_entity_poly.type
_entity_poly.pdbx_seq_one_letter_code
_entity_poly.pdbx_strand_id
1 'polypeptide(L)'
;MTETREPTAGIEKSWRRPRLSRLRTSSRALVAFVAAACVAGGLLEAPPAHAAALTGENADATVETVSTTSLTFAGTAFLSTGRLAANADVSVVGWPRGFEDAEGAFELVDLGSGVTDGKGRFTVAPTIDASTLPSLPGSDGSSQMDVEVLVSGDNELAAFSTTLDVDARTGVVSTDVTVGDAGVSLREILRSYSAGSRAGVPVAVVASTTGSTIDLALQMNGAPGGTVSQAAEDPVLNPNALHSCSLSKNLGNQWTVVGAVGSTTSGYVGRITYGASASTAVTVGMSLSGKNGSFNGSGTTSRSSTATIGFPTYTNAGYRVMKTQFSYGIYKCGWGTTGSHRWVTRITGFVGGAIASGMSMPSANYCAYYTGGSKLIVDSTKARTQTAAVSGVYSVLGMNLSATTGYSSKLQARFAFNSGKKACGTNGYPGAGPGVVVVKA
;
A
#
# COMPACT_ATOMS: atom_id res chain seq x y z
N MET A 1 5.64 26.94 -72.20
CA MET A 1 5.78 28.42 -72.26
C MET A 1 4.95 29.01 -71.13
N THR A 2 5.49 30.04 -70.46
CA THR A 2 4.99 30.81 -69.29
C THR A 2 4.86 29.98 -68.00
N GLU A 3 5.79 29.97 -67.04
CA GLU A 3 6.42 31.07 -66.24
C GLU A 3 5.34 31.88 -65.49
N THR A 4 5.19 31.87 -64.16
CA THR A 4 6.02 32.65 -63.21
C THR A 4 5.67 32.40 -61.72
N ARG A 5 6.68 32.59 -60.85
CA ARG A 5 6.69 33.14 -59.45
C ARG A 5 6.47 32.24 -58.21
N GLU A 6 7.60 31.87 -57.60
CA GLU A 6 7.90 31.94 -56.14
C GLU A 6 8.13 33.41 -55.69
N PRO A 7 8.38 33.76 -54.39
CA PRO A 7 8.53 32.96 -53.15
C PRO A 7 7.76 33.50 -51.92
N THR A 8 7.75 32.77 -50.80
CA THR A 8 7.59 33.39 -49.47
C THR A 8 8.53 32.76 -48.45
N ALA A 9 9.31 33.62 -47.82
CA ALA A 9 10.39 33.34 -46.89
C ALA A 9 9.87 32.77 -45.55
N GLY A 10 10.51 31.68 -45.09
CA GLY A 10 10.30 31.08 -43.77
C GLY A 10 11.58 31.15 -42.95
N ILE A 11 11.51 31.92 -41.87
CA ILE A 11 12.58 32.31 -40.95
C ILE A 11 13.29 31.11 -40.31
N GLU A 12 14.59 30.98 -40.54
CA GLU A 12 15.47 29.99 -39.92
C GLU A 12 15.92 30.47 -38.52
N LYS A 13 15.33 29.89 -37.47
CA LYS A 13 15.74 30.16 -36.08
C LYS A 13 17.02 29.38 -35.75
N SER A 14 18.16 30.07 -35.80
CA SER A 14 19.44 29.56 -35.32
C SER A 14 19.41 29.25 -33.81
N TRP A 15 19.63 27.99 -33.45
CA TRP A 15 19.85 27.55 -32.07
C TRP A 15 21.32 27.79 -31.70
N ARG A 16 21.59 28.86 -30.96
CA ARG A 16 22.89 29.07 -30.31
C ARG A 16 23.01 28.13 -29.11
N ARG A 17 23.96 27.20 -29.18
CA ARG A 17 24.37 26.35 -28.05
C ARG A 17 25.06 27.19 -26.97
N PRO A 18 24.75 27.01 -25.68
CA PRO A 18 25.52 27.63 -24.60
C PRO A 18 26.91 26.99 -24.48
N ARG A 19 27.93 27.86 -24.36
CA ARG A 19 29.33 27.52 -24.12
C ARG A 19 29.48 26.89 -22.74
N LEU A 20 30.00 25.67 -22.68
CA LEU A 20 30.52 25.05 -21.45
C LEU A 20 31.83 25.75 -21.05
N SER A 21 31.77 26.58 -20.03
CA SER A 21 32.96 27.10 -19.35
C SER A 21 33.53 26.02 -18.43
N ARG A 22 34.76 25.60 -18.75
CA ARG A 22 35.61 24.75 -17.92
C ARG A 22 36.00 25.51 -16.65
N LEU A 23 35.63 25.00 -15.48
CA LEU A 23 36.31 25.32 -14.23
C LEU A 23 37.26 24.18 -13.89
N ARG A 24 38.53 24.42 -14.21
CA ARG A 24 39.69 23.78 -13.57
C ARG A 24 39.87 24.44 -12.22
N THR A 25 39.89 23.67 -11.14
CA THR A 25 40.64 24.02 -9.94
C THR A 25 41.37 22.81 -9.38
N SER A 26 42.60 23.09 -9.05
CA SER A 26 43.75 22.28 -8.68
C SER A 26 43.63 21.50 -7.37
N SER A 27 43.99 20.23 -7.42
CA SER A 27 45.09 19.55 -6.71
C SER A 27 45.70 20.17 -5.42
N ARG A 28 45.84 19.26 -4.44
CA ARG A 28 46.87 19.11 -3.37
C ARG A 28 46.69 19.92 -2.06
N ALA A 29 46.49 19.20 -0.96
CA ALA A 29 47.56 19.01 0.05
C ALA A 29 47.19 17.93 1.10
N LEU A 30 48.20 17.12 1.38
CA LEU A 30 48.38 16.10 2.42
C LEU A 30 48.35 16.74 3.82
N VAL A 31 47.78 16.08 4.84
CA VAL A 31 48.42 15.90 6.17
C VAL A 31 47.83 14.64 6.83
N ALA A 32 48.68 13.66 7.06
CA ALA A 32 48.47 12.57 8.01
C ALA A 32 48.98 13.01 9.39
N PHE A 33 48.26 12.66 10.46
CA PHE A 33 48.85 12.55 11.80
C PHE A 33 48.33 11.28 12.48
N VAL A 34 49.29 10.45 12.84
CA VAL A 34 49.20 9.27 13.72
C VAL A 34 49.27 9.76 15.16
N ALA A 35 48.48 9.20 16.08
CA ALA A 35 48.97 8.83 17.42
C ALA A 35 47.90 8.05 18.20
N ALA A 36 48.36 6.90 18.71
CA ALA A 36 47.68 6.02 19.64
C ALA A 36 47.58 6.63 21.05
N ALA A 37 46.54 6.26 21.80
CA ALA A 37 46.57 6.26 23.25
C ALA A 37 45.78 5.03 23.75
N CYS A 38 46.53 4.00 24.16
CA CYS A 38 46.09 3.04 25.16
C CYS A 38 45.97 3.75 26.52
N VAL A 39 45.09 3.28 27.40
CA VAL A 39 45.39 2.86 28.79
C VAL A 39 44.10 2.69 29.62
N ALA A 40 44.11 1.59 30.40
CA ALA A 40 43.34 1.24 31.59
C ALA A 40 41.81 1.04 31.45
N GLY A 41 41.22 -0.08 31.85
CA GLY A 41 41.61 -0.99 32.93
C GLY A 41 40.71 -0.72 34.14
N GLY A 42 39.59 -1.45 34.22
CA GLY A 42 38.66 -1.38 35.35
C GLY A 42 37.85 -2.67 35.42
N LEU A 43 38.37 -3.63 36.18
CA LEU A 43 37.61 -4.79 36.68
C LEU A 43 36.45 -4.29 37.55
N LEU A 44 35.25 -4.76 37.27
CA LEU A 44 34.16 -4.81 38.24
C LEU A 44 33.65 -6.25 38.30
N GLU A 45 33.83 -6.83 39.48
CA GLU A 45 33.49 -8.20 39.86
C GLU A 45 31.98 -8.44 39.75
N ALA A 46 31.61 -9.58 39.14
CA ALA A 46 30.26 -10.10 39.16
C ALA A 46 30.06 -10.98 40.41
N PRO A 47 28.95 -10.83 41.17
CA PRO A 47 28.64 -11.74 42.27
C PRO A 47 28.20 -13.13 41.78
N PRO A 48 28.35 -14.18 42.62
CA PRO A 48 28.31 -15.58 42.19
C PRO A 48 26.90 -16.07 41.85
N ALA A 49 26.83 -16.88 40.79
CA ALA A 49 25.65 -17.63 40.41
C ALA A 49 25.38 -18.76 41.43
N HIS A 50 24.21 -18.73 42.06
CA HIS A 50 23.66 -19.90 42.75
C HIS A 50 23.08 -20.86 41.72
N ALA A 51 23.76 -21.99 41.52
CA ALA A 51 23.24 -23.15 40.82
C ALA A 51 22.23 -23.87 41.74
N ALA A 52 20.94 -23.68 41.50
CA ALA A 52 19.89 -24.57 41.99
C ALA A 52 19.60 -25.60 40.89
N ALA A 53 19.99 -26.85 41.15
CA ALA A 53 19.62 -27.99 40.33
C ALA A 53 18.11 -28.22 40.46
N LEU A 54 17.38 -28.07 39.35
CA LEU A 54 16.03 -28.61 39.19
C LEU A 54 16.13 -29.75 38.18
N THR A 55 16.24 -30.96 38.71
CA THR A 55 15.92 -32.19 37.99
C THR A 55 14.40 -32.25 37.84
N GLY A 56 13.90 -31.80 36.70
CA GLY A 56 12.51 -31.88 36.31
C GLY A 56 12.41 -32.52 34.93
N GLU A 57 11.86 -33.73 34.91
CA GLU A 57 11.46 -34.54 33.78
C GLU A 57 10.76 -33.69 32.68
N ASN A 58 11.43 -33.48 31.55
CA ASN A 58 10.80 -32.86 30.38
C ASN A 58 9.87 -33.88 29.73
N ALA A 59 8.60 -33.84 30.14
CA ALA A 59 7.52 -34.45 29.40
C ALA A 59 7.40 -33.75 28.05
N ASP A 60 7.69 -34.53 27.01
CA ASP A 60 7.48 -34.23 25.61
C ASP A 60 5.97 -34.00 25.38
N ALA A 61 5.59 -32.74 25.20
CA ALA A 61 4.23 -32.34 24.83
C ALA A 61 4.32 -31.19 23.82
N THR A 62 4.84 -31.49 22.62
CA THR A 62 4.56 -30.69 21.42
C THR A 62 3.11 -30.89 21.02
N VAL A 63 2.19 -30.20 21.70
CA VAL A 63 0.86 -29.94 21.14
C VAL A 63 1.01 -28.69 20.27
N GLU A 64 1.36 -28.91 19.02
CA GLU A 64 1.27 -27.89 17.97
C GLU A 64 -0.22 -27.74 17.63
N THR A 65 -0.96 -27.00 18.46
CA THR A 65 -2.32 -26.55 18.11
C THR A 65 -2.19 -25.55 16.98
N VAL A 66 -2.23 -26.06 15.75
CA VAL A 66 -2.41 -25.25 14.54
C VAL A 66 -3.81 -24.65 14.60
N SER A 67 -3.92 -23.43 15.12
CA SER A 67 -5.14 -22.65 15.04
C SER A 67 -5.33 -22.22 13.59
N THR A 68 -6.08 -22.98 12.81
CA THR A 68 -6.47 -22.60 11.46
C THR A 68 -7.48 -21.45 11.56
N THR A 69 -7.00 -20.21 11.47
CA THR A 69 -7.89 -19.06 11.32
C THR A 69 -8.60 -19.21 9.98
N SER A 70 -9.89 -19.53 9.99
CA SER A 70 -10.69 -19.56 8.76
C SER A 70 -10.86 -18.13 8.26
N LEU A 71 -10.14 -17.76 7.20
CA LEU A 71 -10.41 -16.54 6.47
C LEU A 71 -11.79 -16.66 5.80
N THR A 72 -12.52 -15.57 5.65
CA THR A 72 -13.76 -15.57 4.86
C THR A 72 -13.91 -14.24 4.16
N PHE A 73 -14.14 -14.27 2.84
CA PHE A 73 -14.49 -13.11 2.04
C PHE A 73 -16.01 -13.01 1.98
N ALA A 74 -16.56 -11.89 2.43
CA ALA A 74 -17.99 -11.64 2.33
C ALA A 74 -18.26 -10.24 1.78
N GLY A 75 -19.37 -10.06 1.07
CA GLY A 75 -19.70 -8.78 0.49
C GLY A 75 -21.04 -8.77 -0.21
N THR A 76 -21.38 -7.62 -0.79
CA THR A 76 -22.49 -7.46 -1.73
C THR A 76 -21.93 -6.98 -3.05
N ALA A 77 -22.24 -7.70 -4.13
CA ALA A 77 -21.76 -7.42 -5.47
C ALA A 77 -22.82 -6.66 -6.27
N PHE A 78 -22.33 -5.66 -7.00
CA PHE A 78 -23.13 -4.86 -7.92
C PHE A 78 -22.55 -4.99 -9.33
N LEU A 79 -23.45 -5.13 -10.29
CA LEU A 79 -23.17 -5.05 -11.72
C LEU A 79 -22.84 -3.59 -12.10
N SER A 80 -22.26 -3.38 -13.28
CA SER A 80 -21.94 -2.04 -13.83
C SER A 80 -23.15 -1.14 -14.01
N THR A 81 -24.32 -1.73 -14.21
CA THR A 81 -25.62 -1.04 -14.18
C THR A 81 -26.01 -0.50 -12.80
N GLY A 82 -25.28 -0.84 -11.74
CA GLY A 82 -25.67 -0.58 -10.35
C GLY A 82 -26.73 -1.55 -9.81
N ARG A 83 -27.16 -2.54 -10.61
CA ARG A 83 -28.04 -3.63 -10.16
C ARG A 83 -27.27 -4.58 -9.25
N LEU A 84 -27.98 -5.26 -8.35
CA LEU A 84 -27.40 -6.36 -7.58
C LEU A 84 -27.04 -7.51 -8.52
N ALA A 85 -25.84 -8.05 -8.38
CA ALA A 85 -25.39 -9.22 -9.12
C ALA A 85 -25.99 -10.47 -8.47
N ALA A 86 -27.28 -10.75 -8.69
CA ALA A 86 -27.99 -11.86 -8.05
C ALA A 86 -27.71 -13.20 -8.76
N ASN A 87 -27.47 -14.28 -7.99
CA ASN A 87 -27.13 -15.61 -8.50
C ASN A 87 -25.93 -15.60 -9.47
N ALA A 88 -24.99 -14.68 -9.23
CA ALA A 88 -23.76 -14.50 -9.99
C ALA A 88 -22.67 -15.37 -9.38
N ASP A 89 -21.83 -15.95 -10.23
CA ASP A 89 -20.71 -16.75 -9.78
C ASP A 89 -19.63 -15.84 -9.16
N VAL A 90 -18.99 -16.33 -8.11
CA VAL A 90 -17.91 -15.65 -7.38
C VAL A 90 -16.67 -16.52 -7.39
N SER A 91 -15.52 -15.95 -7.77
CA SER A 91 -14.21 -16.57 -7.59
C SER A 91 -13.28 -15.66 -6.82
N VAL A 92 -12.54 -16.23 -5.88
CA VAL A 92 -11.48 -15.57 -5.13
C VAL A 92 -10.17 -16.11 -5.68
N VAL A 93 -9.37 -15.23 -6.28
CA VAL A 93 -8.09 -15.60 -6.89
C VAL A 93 -6.95 -14.84 -6.24
N GLY A 94 -5.86 -15.54 -6.01
CA GLY A 94 -4.63 -15.02 -5.49
C GLY A 94 -3.66 -14.72 -6.62
N TRP A 95 -3.09 -13.52 -6.60
CA TRP A 95 -1.98 -13.17 -7.46
C TRP A 95 -0.69 -13.62 -6.75
N PRO A 96 0.14 -14.45 -7.39
CA PRO A 96 1.48 -14.71 -6.88
C PRO A 96 2.30 -13.40 -6.64
N ARG A 97 3.49 -13.49 -6.06
CA ARG A 97 4.43 -12.36 -6.04
C ARG A 97 5.69 -12.72 -6.80
N GLY A 98 6.42 -11.73 -7.31
CA GLY A 98 7.66 -11.93 -8.05
C GLY A 98 7.48 -12.24 -9.54
N PHE A 99 6.24 -12.34 -10.05
CA PHE A 99 5.99 -12.42 -11.49
C PHE A 99 6.00 -11.05 -12.17
N GLU A 100 6.11 -9.97 -11.41
CA GLU A 100 5.84 -8.65 -11.96
C GLU A 100 6.84 -8.21 -13.04
N ASP A 101 8.03 -8.81 -13.02
CA ASP A 101 9.09 -8.68 -14.04
C ASP A 101 9.25 -9.96 -14.89
N ALA A 102 8.44 -10.99 -14.66
CA ALA A 102 8.52 -12.22 -15.43
C ALA A 102 8.00 -11.98 -16.85
N GLU A 103 8.90 -12.11 -17.82
CA GLU A 103 8.54 -12.19 -19.24
C GLU A 103 7.78 -13.50 -19.47
N GLY A 104 6.45 -13.48 -19.34
CA GLY A 104 5.65 -14.68 -19.53
C GLY A 104 4.21 -14.56 -19.06
N ALA A 105 3.47 -15.65 -19.30
CA ALA A 105 2.18 -15.87 -18.65
C ALA A 105 2.41 -16.57 -17.30
N PHE A 106 1.59 -16.24 -16.32
CA PHE A 106 1.50 -16.89 -15.02
C PHE A 106 0.05 -17.21 -14.71
N GLU A 107 -0.17 -18.24 -13.91
CA GLU A 107 -1.50 -18.61 -13.46
C GLU A 107 -1.81 -17.93 -12.13
N LEU A 108 -3.04 -17.44 -11.98
CA LEU A 108 -3.56 -17.04 -10.67
C LEU A 108 -3.86 -18.30 -9.86
N VAL A 109 -3.65 -18.20 -8.55
CA VAL A 109 -3.97 -19.27 -7.60
C VAL A 109 -5.47 -19.20 -7.30
N ASP A 110 -6.22 -20.28 -7.58
CA ASP A 110 -7.61 -20.35 -7.14
C ASP A 110 -7.65 -20.52 -5.62
N LEU A 111 -8.26 -19.56 -4.93
CA LEU A 111 -8.41 -19.60 -3.49
C LEU A 111 -9.80 -20.10 -3.10
N GLY A 112 -10.77 -20.14 -4.01
CA GLY A 112 -12.11 -20.65 -3.73
C GLY A 112 -13.19 -19.94 -4.52
N SER A 113 -14.34 -20.58 -4.61
CA SER A 113 -15.49 -20.08 -5.37
C SER A 113 -16.79 -20.15 -4.57
N GLY A 114 -17.80 -19.43 -5.05
CA GLY A 114 -19.14 -19.39 -4.48
C GLY A 114 -20.13 -18.76 -5.46
N VAL A 115 -21.33 -18.45 -4.98
CA VAL A 115 -22.38 -17.80 -5.77
C VAL A 115 -23.02 -16.73 -4.89
N THR A 116 -23.42 -15.60 -5.46
CA THR A 116 -24.17 -14.58 -4.75
C THR A 116 -25.63 -15.03 -4.53
N ASP A 117 -26.25 -14.60 -3.44
CA ASP A 117 -27.68 -14.80 -3.21
C ASP A 117 -28.55 -13.88 -4.11
N GLY A 118 -29.88 -13.99 -3.99
CA GLY A 118 -30.83 -13.13 -4.70
C GLY A 118 -30.71 -11.62 -4.38
N LYS A 119 -29.91 -11.25 -3.38
CA LYS A 119 -29.59 -9.88 -2.98
C LYS A 119 -28.15 -9.51 -3.31
N GLY A 120 -27.46 -10.29 -4.15
CA GLY A 120 -26.07 -10.06 -4.55
C GLY A 120 -25.05 -10.30 -3.44
N ARG A 121 -25.42 -10.90 -2.31
CA ARG A 121 -24.52 -11.15 -1.19
C ARG A 121 -23.77 -12.44 -1.39
N PHE A 122 -22.50 -12.48 -1.04
CA PHE A 122 -21.70 -13.72 -1.11
C PHE A 122 -20.87 -13.92 0.16
N THR A 123 -20.45 -15.15 0.35
CA THR A 123 -19.51 -15.57 1.38
C THR A 123 -18.67 -16.71 0.80
N VAL A 124 -17.36 -16.51 0.72
CA VAL A 124 -16.40 -17.50 0.22
C VAL A 124 -15.33 -17.69 1.27
N ALA A 125 -15.23 -18.90 1.81
CA ALA A 125 -14.11 -19.29 2.67
C ALA A 125 -12.99 -19.81 1.76
N PRO A 126 -11.88 -19.07 1.61
CA PRO A 126 -10.80 -19.52 0.75
C PRO A 126 -10.11 -20.74 1.35
N THR A 127 -9.76 -21.70 0.50
CA THR A 127 -8.86 -22.78 0.84
C THR A 127 -7.43 -22.30 0.63
N ILE A 128 -6.90 -21.56 1.61
CA ILE A 128 -5.48 -21.18 1.59
C ILE A 128 -4.68 -22.35 2.16
N ASP A 129 -4.18 -23.19 1.27
CA ASP A 129 -3.11 -24.10 1.66
C ASP A 129 -1.79 -23.32 1.61
N ALA A 130 -1.20 -23.08 2.79
CA ALA A 130 0.07 -22.36 2.89
C ALA A 130 1.21 -23.03 2.09
N SER A 131 1.08 -24.33 1.77
CA SER A 131 2.01 -25.06 0.93
C SER A 131 1.79 -24.84 -0.58
N THR A 132 0.57 -24.44 -1.00
CA THR A 132 0.26 -24.13 -2.40
C THR A 132 0.44 -22.66 -2.74
N LEU A 133 0.51 -21.79 -1.72
CA LEU A 133 1.05 -20.46 -1.91
C LEU A 133 2.48 -20.63 -2.43
N PRO A 134 2.77 -20.24 -3.68
CA PRO A 134 4.11 -20.39 -4.20
C PRO A 134 5.04 -19.71 -3.22
N SER A 135 6.05 -20.46 -2.76
CA SER A 135 7.07 -20.02 -1.81
C SER A 135 8.00 -18.99 -2.44
N LEU A 136 7.41 -17.93 -2.98
CA LEU A 136 8.06 -16.78 -3.54
C LEU A 136 8.00 -15.77 -2.41
N PRO A 137 8.96 -15.78 -1.46
CA PRO A 137 9.15 -14.61 -0.64
C PRO A 137 9.23 -13.44 -1.61
N GLY A 138 8.45 -12.39 -1.37
CA GLY A 138 8.71 -11.14 -2.07
C GLY A 138 10.20 -10.84 -1.97
N SER A 139 10.77 -10.12 -2.92
CA SER A 139 12.18 -9.71 -2.83
C SER A 139 12.50 -8.93 -1.53
N ASP A 140 11.47 -8.49 -0.81
CA ASP A 140 11.49 -7.86 0.51
C ASP A 140 11.34 -8.82 1.70
N GLY A 141 11.27 -10.13 1.47
CA GLY A 141 10.99 -11.15 2.48
C GLY A 141 9.57 -11.12 3.03
N SER A 142 8.68 -10.33 2.42
CA SER A 142 7.28 -10.25 2.84
C SER A 142 6.49 -11.43 2.31
N SER A 143 5.54 -11.88 3.12
CA SER A 143 4.62 -12.96 2.80
C SER A 143 3.24 -12.41 2.44
N GLN A 144 3.17 -11.23 1.83
CA GLN A 144 1.89 -10.66 1.42
C GLN A 144 1.44 -11.25 0.07
N MET A 145 0.14 -11.41 -0.12
CA MET A 145 -0.50 -11.89 -1.34
C MET A 145 -1.54 -10.87 -1.79
N ASP A 146 -1.57 -10.52 -3.07
CA ASP A 146 -2.70 -9.74 -3.57
C ASP A 146 -3.85 -10.69 -3.90
N VAL A 147 -5.03 -10.41 -3.36
CA VAL A 147 -6.24 -11.19 -3.63
C VAL A 147 -7.21 -10.37 -4.43
N GLU A 148 -7.86 -11.02 -5.38
CA GLU A 148 -8.91 -10.45 -6.20
C GLU A 148 -10.17 -11.30 -6.07
N VAL A 149 -11.29 -10.66 -5.75
CA VAL A 149 -12.63 -11.26 -5.79
C VAL A 149 -13.28 -10.85 -7.10
N LEU A 150 -13.67 -11.84 -7.89
CA LEU A 150 -14.31 -11.71 -9.19
C LEU A 150 -15.76 -12.16 -9.05
N VAL A 151 -16.69 -11.36 -9.54
CA VAL A 151 -18.11 -11.71 -9.59
C VAL A 151 -18.59 -11.58 -11.03
N SER A 152 -19.09 -12.66 -11.60
CA SER A 152 -19.57 -12.69 -12.98
C SER A 152 -21.05 -13.07 -13.06
N GLY A 153 -21.83 -12.26 -13.78
CA GLY A 153 -23.25 -12.50 -14.02
C GLY A 153 -23.77 -11.57 -15.12
N ASP A 154 -24.79 -12.00 -15.87
CA ASP A 154 -25.40 -11.23 -16.96
C ASP A 154 -24.39 -10.68 -18.00
N ASN A 155 -23.32 -11.43 -18.32
CA ASN A 155 -22.19 -11.01 -19.18
C ASN A 155 -21.42 -9.78 -18.67
N GLU A 156 -21.56 -9.46 -17.39
CA GLU A 156 -20.80 -8.42 -16.71
C GLU A 156 -19.81 -9.05 -15.71
N LEU A 157 -18.78 -8.29 -15.38
CA LEU A 157 -17.75 -8.69 -14.43
C LEU A 157 -17.49 -7.56 -13.44
N ALA A 158 -17.86 -7.77 -12.18
CA ALA A 158 -17.39 -6.95 -11.07
C ALA A 158 -16.13 -7.57 -10.48
N ALA A 159 -15.19 -6.74 -10.06
CA ALA A 159 -13.98 -7.20 -9.43
C ALA A 159 -13.54 -6.27 -8.32
N PHE A 160 -12.92 -6.86 -7.31
CA PHE A 160 -12.40 -6.17 -6.16
C PHE A 160 -11.03 -6.73 -5.80
N SER A 161 -10.01 -5.87 -5.73
CA SER A 161 -8.67 -6.26 -5.29
C SER A 161 -8.33 -5.75 -3.90
N THR A 162 -7.58 -6.55 -3.14
CA THR A 162 -6.96 -6.22 -1.86
C THR A 162 -5.60 -6.90 -1.71
N THR A 163 -4.86 -6.59 -0.65
CA THR A 163 -3.63 -7.29 -0.26
C THR A 163 -3.81 -7.89 1.12
N LEU A 164 -3.42 -9.15 1.28
CA LEU A 164 -3.38 -9.88 2.55
C LEU A 164 -1.93 -10.01 3.01
N ASP A 165 -1.65 -9.86 4.31
CA ASP A 165 -0.39 -10.31 4.90
C ASP A 165 -0.57 -11.76 5.38
N VAL A 166 0.04 -12.71 4.68
CA VAL A 166 -0.06 -14.13 5.03
C VAL A 166 1.21 -14.53 5.74
N ASP A 167 1.21 -14.78 7.05
CA ASP A 167 2.42 -15.32 7.69
C ASP A 167 2.66 -16.77 7.22
N ALA A 168 3.63 -16.96 6.32
CA ALA A 168 3.95 -18.26 5.74
C ALA A 168 4.39 -19.32 6.78
N ARG A 169 4.84 -18.90 7.98
CA ARG A 169 5.26 -19.85 9.03
C ARG A 169 4.09 -20.40 9.83
N THR A 170 3.06 -19.57 10.01
CA THR A 170 1.93 -19.90 10.89
C THR A 170 0.65 -20.14 10.10
N GLY A 171 0.64 -19.85 8.80
CA GLY A 171 -0.57 -19.80 7.98
C GLY A 171 -1.54 -18.69 8.41
N VAL A 172 -1.15 -17.83 9.37
CA VAL A 172 -2.02 -16.79 9.91
C VAL A 172 -2.08 -15.66 8.91
N VAL A 173 -3.28 -15.48 8.36
CA VAL A 173 -3.59 -14.29 7.57
C VAL A 173 -3.86 -13.15 8.55
N SER A 174 -2.91 -12.21 8.64
CA SER A 174 -3.20 -10.90 9.19
C SER A 174 -3.79 -10.07 8.06
N THR A 175 -5.05 -9.73 8.16
CA THR A 175 -5.51 -8.58 7.42
C THR A 175 -5.08 -7.37 8.23
N ASP A 176 -4.24 -6.51 7.66
CA ASP A 176 -4.29 -5.09 8.03
C ASP A 176 -5.63 -4.49 7.53
N VAL A 177 -6.77 -5.15 7.82
CA VAL A 177 -8.04 -4.45 7.89
C VAL A 177 -7.87 -3.59 9.14
N THR A 178 -7.48 -2.35 8.93
CA THR A 178 -7.69 -1.31 9.93
C THR A 178 -9.21 -1.18 10.10
N VAL A 179 -9.80 -2.06 10.91
CA VAL A 179 -11.15 -1.87 11.45
C VAL A 179 -11.00 -0.65 12.34
N GLY A 180 -11.45 0.49 11.83
CA GLY A 180 -11.46 1.72 12.58
C GLY A 180 -12.51 1.63 13.68
N ASP A 181 -12.16 1.05 14.82
CA ASP A 181 -12.48 1.58 16.15
C ASP A 181 -11.79 0.79 17.26
N ALA A 182 -11.38 1.54 18.30
CA ALA A 182 -10.65 1.14 19.51
C ALA A 182 -9.18 0.68 19.29
N GLY A 183 -8.24 1.58 19.57
CA GLY A 183 -6.81 1.34 19.47
C GLY A 183 -6.31 0.31 20.47
N VAL A 184 -6.26 -0.94 20.02
CA VAL A 184 -5.58 -2.01 20.73
C VAL A 184 -4.73 -2.77 19.73
N SER A 185 -3.41 -2.61 19.80
CA SER A 185 -2.53 -3.53 19.06
C SER A 185 -2.58 -4.88 19.75
N LEU A 186 -2.69 -5.97 18.98
CA LEU A 186 -2.61 -7.36 19.49
C LEU A 186 -1.33 -7.59 20.33
N ARG A 187 -0.25 -6.86 20.03
CA ARG A 187 1.01 -6.88 20.79
C ARG A 187 0.92 -6.21 22.17
N GLU A 188 -0.04 -5.33 22.40
CA GLU A 188 -0.22 -4.58 23.65
C GLU A 188 -1.16 -5.30 24.64
N ILE A 189 -2.11 -6.09 24.12
CA ILE A 189 -2.88 -7.07 24.90
C ILE A 189 -1.95 -8.13 25.49
N LEU A 190 -1.04 -8.66 24.67
CA LEU A 190 -0.09 -9.71 25.07
C LEU A 190 0.92 -9.23 26.13
N ARG A 191 1.35 -7.96 26.07
CA ARG A 191 2.26 -7.38 27.09
C ARG A 191 1.57 -7.12 28.42
N SER A 192 0.31 -6.68 28.40
CA SER A 192 -0.47 -6.38 29.60
C SER A 192 -0.80 -7.64 30.43
N TYR A 193 -0.82 -8.81 29.79
CA TYR A 193 -1.10 -10.09 30.45
C TYR A 193 0.13 -10.73 31.14
N SER A 194 1.35 -10.35 30.74
CA SER A 194 2.58 -10.93 31.28
C SER A 194 3.03 -10.35 32.64
N ALA A 195 2.43 -9.23 33.08
CA ALA A 195 2.90 -8.48 34.25
C ALA A 195 2.13 -8.76 35.55
N GLY A 196 1.14 -9.65 35.56
CA GLY A 196 0.43 -9.95 36.81
C GLY A 196 -0.55 -11.10 36.72
N SER A 197 -0.11 -12.31 37.04
CA SER A 197 -0.99 -13.33 37.61
C SER A 197 -0.18 -14.44 38.26
N ARG A 198 -0.46 -14.67 39.54
CA ARG A 198 0.07 -15.75 40.38
C ARG A 198 -0.61 -17.08 40.02
N ALA A 199 0.10 -18.16 40.33
CA ALA A 199 -0.24 -19.55 40.12
C ALA A 199 -1.71 -19.96 40.38
N GLY A 200 -2.23 -20.86 39.53
CA GLY A 200 -3.14 -21.92 40.00
C GLY A 200 -4.56 -22.01 39.45
N VAL A 201 -4.92 -21.35 38.34
CA VAL A 201 -6.23 -21.56 37.70
C VAL A 201 -6.04 -22.00 36.25
N PRO A 202 -6.52 -23.19 35.83
CA PRO A 202 -6.62 -23.52 34.41
C PRO A 202 -7.72 -22.64 33.82
N VAL A 203 -7.34 -21.46 33.32
CA VAL A 203 -8.20 -20.66 32.47
C VAL A 203 -8.13 -21.29 31.09
N ALA A 204 -9.24 -21.89 30.67
CA ALA A 204 -9.46 -22.20 29.26
C ALA A 204 -9.30 -20.88 28.48
N VAL A 205 -8.19 -20.78 27.75
CA VAL A 205 -8.01 -19.74 26.74
C VAL A 205 -9.13 -19.98 25.73
N VAL A 206 -10.11 -19.09 25.72
CA VAL A 206 -10.94 -18.91 24.53
C VAL A 206 -9.98 -18.39 23.47
N ALA A 207 -9.40 -19.32 22.70
CA ALA A 207 -8.90 -19.01 21.38
C ALA A 207 -10.02 -18.24 20.69
N SER A 208 -9.74 -17.04 20.19
CA SER A 208 -10.70 -16.29 19.39
C SER A 208 -11.05 -17.12 18.17
N THR A 209 -12.13 -17.89 18.28
CA THR A 209 -12.82 -18.68 17.25
C THR A 209 -13.66 -17.81 16.31
N THR A 210 -13.58 -16.48 16.42
CA THR A 210 -14.19 -15.58 15.46
C THR A 210 -13.32 -15.53 14.20
N GLY A 211 -13.69 -16.32 13.20
CA GLY A 211 -13.14 -16.22 11.85
C GLY A 211 -13.12 -14.76 11.39
N SER A 212 -11.97 -14.30 10.92
CA SER A 212 -11.83 -12.96 10.36
C SER A 212 -12.66 -12.88 9.08
N THR A 213 -13.83 -12.24 9.15
CA THR A 213 -14.64 -11.93 7.98
C THR A 213 -14.10 -10.62 7.38
N ILE A 214 -13.60 -10.69 6.15
CA ILE A 214 -13.33 -9.48 5.37
C ILE A 214 -14.67 -9.04 4.77
N ASP A 215 -15.29 -8.03 5.38
CA ASP A 215 -16.48 -7.38 4.81
C ASP A 215 -16.07 -6.36 3.73
N LEU A 216 -16.32 -6.75 2.49
CA LEU A 216 -16.01 -5.98 1.29
C LEU A 216 -17.00 -4.82 1.08
N ALA A 217 -18.19 -4.85 1.70
CA ALA A 217 -19.18 -3.79 1.60
C ALA A 217 -18.74 -2.50 2.32
N LEU A 218 -17.92 -2.62 3.37
CA LEU A 218 -17.39 -1.48 4.12
C LEU A 218 -16.24 -0.76 3.40
N GLN A 219 -15.50 -1.43 2.53
CA GLN A 219 -14.38 -0.82 1.79
C GLN A 219 -14.81 -0.06 0.52
N MET A 220 -16.03 -0.28 0.03
CA MET A 220 -16.61 0.48 -1.07
C MET A 220 -17.12 1.87 -0.65
N ASN A 221 -17.27 2.14 0.66
CA ASN A 221 -17.81 3.42 1.17
C ASN A 221 -16.82 4.61 1.15
N GLY A 222 -15.58 4.43 0.69
CA GLY A 222 -14.57 5.50 0.59
C GLY A 222 -14.35 6.07 -0.80
N ALA A 223 -14.82 5.39 -1.85
CA ALA A 223 -14.73 5.87 -3.23
C ALA A 223 -16.17 5.92 -3.78
N PRO A 224 -16.71 7.11 -4.11
CA PRO A 224 -18.00 7.17 -4.79
C PRO A 224 -17.84 6.49 -6.15
N GLY A 225 -18.41 5.29 -6.29
CA GLY A 225 -18.50 4.55 -7.54
C GLY A 225 -17.19 3.89 -7.98
N GLY A 226 -16.94 2.67 -7.50
CA GLY A 226 -16.29 1.69 -8.37
C GLY A 226 -17.27 1.39 -9.51
N THR A 227 -17.22 2.17 -10.59
CA THR A 227 -17.98 1.88 -11.80
C THR A 227 -17.41 0.61 -12.41
N VAL A 228 -18.17 -0.46 -12.38
CA VAL A 228 -17.78 -1.71 -13.04
C VAL A 228 -17.79 -1.49 -14.55
N SER A 229 -16.85 -2.08 -15.29
CA SER A 229 -16.76 -1.92 -16.75
C SER A 229 -17.82 -2.81 -17.40
N GLN A 230 -18.74 -2.22 -18.16
CA GLN A 230 -19.74 -2.93 -18.95
C GLN A 230 -19.14 -3.29 -20.32
N ALA A 231 -19.18 -4.55 -20.73
CA ALA A 231 -18.86 -4.95 -22.11
C ALA A 231 -20.13 -5.05 -22.95
N ALA A 232 -19.99 -4.71 -24.23
CA ALA A 232 -20.90 -5.19 -25.27
C ALA A 232 -20.73 -6.70 -25.37
N GLU A 233 -21.85 -7.44 -25.28
CA GLU A 233 -22.02 -8.90 -25.48
C GLU A 233 -20.72 -9.68 -25.73
N ASP A 234 -20.08 -10.16 -24.66
CA ASP A 234 -18.96 -11.12 -24.71
C ASP A 234 -19.41 -12.42 -24.00
N PRO A 235 -18.89 -13.60 -24.34
CA PRO A 235 -19.45 -14.88 -23.90
C PRO A 235 -19.34 -15.04 -22.39
N VAL A 236 -20.36 -15.68 -21.82
CA VAL A 236 -20.48 -16.06 -20.40
C VAL A 236 -19.12 -16.50 -19.85
N LEU A 237 -18.57 -15.70 -18.93
CA LEU A 237 -17.29 -16.00 -18.30
C LEU A 237 -17.47 -17.24 -17.42
N ASN A 238 -16.66 -18.28 -17.62
CA ASN A 238 -16.57 -19.39 -16.66
C ASN A 238 -15.53 -19.01 -15.59
N PRO A 239 -15.93 -18.72 -14.36
CA PRO A 239 -15.01 -18.24 -13.33
C PRO A 239 -14.16 -19.36 -12.71
N ASN A 240 -14.48 -20.63 -13.03
CA ASN A 240 -13.69 -21.81 -12.68
C ASN A 240 -12.60 -22.16 -13.73
N ALA A 241 -12.50 -21.41 -14.82
CA ALA A 241 -11.42 -21.60 -15.78
C ALA A 241 -10.11 -21.00 -15.22
N LEU A 242 -8.99 -21.73 -15.37
CA LEU A 242 -7.66 -21.22 -14.99
C LEU A 242 -7.44 -19.81 -15.54
N HIS A 243 -7.09 -18.89 -14.63
CA HIS A 243 -6.87 -17.49 -14.97
C HIS A 243 -5.40 -17.32 -15.30
N SER A 244 -5.03 -17.38 -16.57
CA SER A 244 -3.67 -17.04 -17.00
C SER A 244 -3.57 -15.53 -17.23
N CYS A 245 -2.62 -14.88 -16.56
CA CYS A 245 -2.30 -13.48 -16.76
C CYS A 245 -0.92 -13.34 -17.41
N SER A 246 -0.74 -12.33 -18.26
CA SER A 246 0.57 -11.97 -18.81
C SER A 246 0.77 -10.47 -18.82
N LEU A 247 2.01 -10.02 -18.72
CA LEU A 247 2.34 -8.59 -18.80
C LEU A 247 2.03 -8.08 -20.21
N SER A 248 0.99 -7.26 -20.33
CA SER A 248 0.59 -6.64 -21.60
C SER A 248 1.36 -5.36 -21.87
N LYS A 249 1.63 -4.56 -20.82
CA LYS A 249 2.36 -3.30 -20.95
C LYS A 249 3.07 -2.95 -19.64
N ASN A 250 4.38 -2.75 -19.72
CA ASN A 250 5.14 -2.15 -18.63
C ASN A 250 4.91 -0.63 -18.62
N LEU A 251 4.40 -0.07 -17.51
CA LEU A 251 4.21 1.37 -17.34
C LEU A 251 5.47 2.04 -16.75
N GLY A 252 6.47 1.26 -16.36
CA GLY A 252 7.72 1.72 -15.77
C GLY A 252 7.52 2.32 -14.39
N ASN A 253 8.48 3.16 -13.99
CA ASN A 253 8.54 3.75 -12.66
C ASN A 253 7.71 5.04 -12.62
N GLN A 254 6.65 5.05 -11.80
CA GLN A 254 5.77 6.20 -11.66
C GLN A 254 5.87 6.83 -10.27
N TRP A 255 5.92 8.16 -10.25
CA TRP A 255 5.90 8.94 -9.02
C TRP A 255 4.52 8.86 -8.37
N THR A 256 4.48 8.23 -7.19
CA THR A 256 3.28 7.97 -6.40
C THR A 256 3.34 8.77 -5.10
N VAL A 257 2.25 9.47 -4.77
CA VAL A 257 2.14 10.22 -3.52
C VAL A 257 2.09 9.26 -2.32
N VAL A 258 2.97 9.48 -1.34
CA VAL A 258 3.07 8.68 -0.10
C VAL A 258 2.83 9.49 1.17
N GLY A 259 2.69 10.81 1.07
CA GLY A 259 2.46 11.68 2.21
C GLY A 259 2.33 13.14 1.83
N ALA A 260 2.03 14.00 2.79
CA ALA A 260 1.93 15.44 2.55
C ALA A 260 2.27 16.27 3.80
N VAL A 261 2.75 17.49 3.58
CA VAL A 261 2.98 18.51 4.63
C VAL A 261 2.33 19.81 4.16
N GLY A 262 1.54 20.44 5.03
CA GLY A 262 0.91 21.72 4.75
C GLY A 262 1.18 22.75 5.83
N SER A 263 1.34 24.01 5.42
CA SER A 263 1.19 25.15 6.32
C SER A 263 0.70 26.40 5.62
N THR A 264 -0.09 27.21 6.31
CA THR A 264 -0.50 28.56 5.87
C THR A 264 0.41 29.66 6.44
N THR A 265 1.46 29.30 7.18
CA THR A 265 2.30 30.25 7.94
C THR A 265 3.74 29.74 8.04
N SER A 266 4.61 30.51 8.68
CA SER A 266 5.97 30.10 9.07
C SER A 266 6.02 29.80 10.57
N GLY A 267 7.22 29.61 11.13
CA GLY A 267 7.38 29.34 12.57
C GLY A 267 7.12 27.89 12.97
N TYR A 268 7.27 26.98 12.01
CA TYR A 268 7.26 25.53 12.22
C TYR A 268 8.34 24.87 11.37
N VAL A 269 8.60 23.60 11.63
CA VAL A 269 9.53 22.73 10.90
C VAL A 269 8.79 21.41 10.66
N GLY A 270 8.32 21.17 9.44
CA GLY A 270 7.58 19.98 9.04
C GLY A 270 8.43 19.01 8.22
N ARG A 271 8.34 17.71 8.50
CA ARG A 271 9.03 16.65 7.76
C ARG A 271 8.16 15.39 7.66
N ILE A 272 8.21 14.73 6.51
CA ILE A 272 7.70 13.37 6.32
C ILE A 272 8.87 12.41 6.21
N THR A 273 8.75 11.26 6.88
CA THR A 273 9.65 10.12 6.69
C THR A 273 8.82 8.94 6.23
N TYR A 274 9.19 8.35 5.10
CA TYR A 274 8.60 7.12 4.58
C TYR A 274 9.60 5.99 4.79
N GLY A 275 9.49 5.32 5.93
CA GLY A 275 10.43 4.31 6.41
C GLY A 275 10.37 3.00 5.64
N ALA A 276 11.40 2.17 5.85
CA ALA A 276 11.37 0.78 5.39
C ALA A 276 10.14 0.05 5.96
N SER A 277 9.53 -0.78 5.12
CA SER A 277 8.26 -1.48 5.34
C SER A 277 7.03 -0.58 5.48
N ALA A 278 7.11 0.72 5.18
CA ALA A 278 5.91 1.53 5.00
C ALA A 278 5.17 1.05 3.76
N SER A 279 3.86 0.82 3.88
CA SER A 279 3.02 0.28 2.81
C SER A 279 2.14 1.35 2.19
N THR A 280 2.08 1.37 0.86
CA THR A 280 1.20 2.26 0.09
C THR A 280 0.24 1.41 -0.73
N ALA A 281 -1.06 1.59 -0.46
CA ALA A 281 -2.15 0.99 -1.22
C ALA A 281 -2.49 1.88 -2.42
N VAL A 282 -2.55 1.31 -3.62
CA VAL A 282 -2.86 2.01 -4.87
C VAL A 282 -4.06 1.37 -5.53
N THR A 283 -4.95 2.19 -6.09
CA THR A 283 -6.12 1.70 -6.83
C THR A 283 -5.69 0.77 -7.97
N VAL A 284 -6.32 -0.39 -8.05
CA VAL A 284 -6.24 -1.28 -9.20
C VAL A 284 -7.24 -0.78 -10.24
N GLY A 285 -6.79 -0.61 -11.48
CA GLY A 285 -7.67 -0.29 -12.60
C GLY A 285 -8.00 -1.54 -13.39
N MET A 286 -9.24 -1.72 -13.80
CA MET A 286 -9.69 -2.84 -14.61
C MET A 286 -10.39 -2.36 -15.89
N SER A 287 -10.16 -3.06 -17.00
CA SER A 287 -10.84 -2.83 -18.28
C SER A 287 -11.09 -4.15 -18.99
N LEU A 288 -12.24 -4.29 -19.66
CA LEU A 288 -12.53 -5.42 -20.54
C LEU A 288 -12.04 -5.22 -21.98
N SER A 289 -11.52 -4.04 -22.34
CA SER A 289 -11.04 -3.76 -23.71
C SER A 289 -9.58 -3.34 -23.79
N GLY A 290 -8.96 -3.01 -22.66
CA GLY A 290 -7.59 -2.49 -22.59
C GLY A 290 -7.40 -1.10 -23.20
N LYS A 291 -8.47 -0.47 -23.72
CA LYS A 291 -8.41 0.85 -24.37
C LYS A 291 -8.26 1.97 -23.35
N ASN A 292 -7.55 3.04 -23.72
CA ASN A 292 -7.52 4.26 -22.91
C ASN A 292 -8.95 4.77 -22.66
N GLY A 293 -9.25 5.15 -21.42
CA GLY A 293 -10.58 5.64 -21.01
C GLY A 293 -11.58 4.55 -20.64
N SER A 294 -11.24 3.27 -20.85
CA SER A 294 -12.12 2.15 -20.48
C SER A 294 -11.79 1.54 -19.12
N PHE A 295 -10.71 1.99 -18.48
CA PHE A 295 -10.31 1.51 -17.16
C PHE A 295 -11.14 2.14 -16.05
N ASN A 296 -11.53 1.33 -15.06
CA ASN A 296 -12.23 1.76 -13.87
C ASN A 296 -11.59 1.22 -12.60
N GLY A 297 -11.81 1.86 -11.45
CA GLY A 297 -11.26 1.41 -10.17
C GLY A 297 -11.88 0.11 -9.67
N SER A 298 -11.05 -0.84 -9.26
CA SER A 298 -11.40 -2.20 -8.84
C SER A 298 -10.66 -2.59 -7.54
N GLY A 299 -10.89 -1.81 -6.47
CA GLY A 299 -10.19 -1.98 -5.19
C GLY A 299 -8.76 -1.44 -5.21
N THR A 300 -7.90 -1.96 -4.34
CA THR A 300 -6.52 -1.49 -4.16
C THR A 300 -5.54 -2.63 -3.95
N THR A 301 -4.28 -2.47 -4.34
CA THR A 301 -3.17 -3.37 -4.00
C THR A 301 -2.07 -2.58 -3.32
N SER A 302 -1.35 -3.22 -2.41
CA SER A 302 -0.36 -2.56 -1.56
C SER A 302 1.05 -3.07 -1.85
N ARG A 303 2.02 -2.16 -1.80
CA ARG A 303 3.44 -2.52 -1.81
C ARG A 303 4.18 -1.78 -0.70
N SER A 304 5.03 -2.54 -0.02
CA SER A 304 5.88 -2.06 1.06
C SER A 304 7.19 -1.49 0.51
N SER A 305 7.69 -0.45 1.16
CA SER A 305 9.02 0.10 0.89
C SER A 305 10.10 -0.86 1.37
N THR A 306 11.16 -1.05 0.59
CA THR A 306 12.37 -1.78 1.04
C THR A 306 13.41 -0.86 1.65
N ALA A 307 13.25 0.46 1.51
CA ALA A 307 14.19 1.47 1.99
C ALA A 307 13.50 2.58 2.78
N THR A 308 14.28 3.32 3.58
CA THR A 308 13.79 4.56 4.20
C THR A 308 14.04 5.74 3.26
N ILE A 309 12.96 6.43 2.90
CA ILE A 309 12.97 7.65 2.10
C ILE A 309 12.79 8.86 3.02
N GLY A 310 13.85 9.67 3.12
CA GLY A 310 13.82 10.95 3.82
C GLY A 310 13.42 12.08 2.86
N PHE A 311 12.30 12.74 3.14
CA PHE A 311 11.93 13.96 2.43
C PHE A 311 12.59 15.20 3.06
N PRO A 312 12.79 16.29 2.29
CA PRO A 312 13.27 17.56 2.82
C PRO A 312 12.38 18.08 3.96
N THR A 313 12.97 18.96 4.75
CA THR A 313 12.25 19.67 5.81
C THR A 313 11.68 20.98 5.27
N TYR A 314 10.48 21.34 5.69
CA TYR A 314 9.76 22.53 5.23
C TYR A 314 9.45 23.46 6.40
N THR A 315 9.76 24.74 6.22
CA THR A 315 9.56 25.80 7.23
C THR A 315 8.66 26.93 6.75
N ASN A 316 8.39 26.97 5.45
CA ASN A 316 7.61 28.01 4.79
C ASN A 316 6.17 27.55 4.54
N ALA A 317 5.29 28.53 4.33
CA ALA A 317 3.93 28.29 3.89
C ALA A 317 3.90 27.52 2.54
N GLY A 318 2.78 26.85 2.30
CA GLY A 318 2.52 26.01 1.15
C GLY A 318 2.09 24.61 1.54
N TYR A 319 1.46 23.92 0.60
CA TYR A 319 1.09 22.51 0.71
C TYR A 319 1.88 21.71 -0.32
N ARG A 320 2.56 20.67 0.17
CA ARG A 320 3.45 19.84 -0.62
C ARG A 320 3.10 18.39 -0.42
N VAL A 321 2.96 17.67 -1.53
CA VAL A 321 2.83 16.21 -1.52
C VAL A 321 4.20 15.59 -1.77
N MET A 322 4.50 14.54 -1.00
CA MET A 322 5.75 13.80 -1.05
C MET A 322 5.54 12.57 -1.92
N LYS A 323 6.44 12.34 -2.88
CA LYS A 323 6.33 11.24 -3.83
C LYS A 323 7.58 10.38 -3.84
N THR A 324 7.38 9.08 -3.94
CA THR A 324 8.42 8.08 -4.24
C THR A 324 8.02 7.29 -5.49
N GLN A 325 8.92 6.50 -6.05
CA GLN A 325 8.63 5.73 -7.26
C GLN A 325 8.24 4.29 -6.90
N PHE A 326 7.22 3.83 -7.59
CA PHE A 326 6.85 2.42 -7.68
C PHE A 326 6.78 2.04 -9.15
N SER A 327 7.06 0.78 -9.47
CA SER A 327 6.86 0.22 -10.78
C SER A 327 5.39 -0.19 -10.96
N TYR A 328 4.90 -0.12 -12.20
CA TYR A 328 3.52 -0.45 -12.54
C TYR A 328 3.46 -1.26 -13.83
N GLY A 329 2.47 -2.14 -13.94
CA GLY A 329 2.20 -2.94 -15.13
C GLY A 329 0.71 -3.05 -15.43
N ILE A 330 0.38 -3.20 -16.71
CA ILE A 330 -0.93 -3.65 -17.18
C ILE A 330 -0.81 -5.12 -17.57
N TYR A 331 -1.64 -5.95 -16.96
CA TYR A 331 -1.69 -7.39 -17.18
C TYR A 331 -2.94 -7.75 -17.98
N LYS A 332 -2.80 -8.59 -19.00
CA LYS A 332 -3.93 -9.20 -19.71
C LYS A 332 -4.18 -10.57 -19.10
N CYS A 333 -5.37 -10.75 -18.52
CA CYS A 333 -5.79 -11.98 -17.86
C CYS A 333 -6.93 -12.63 -18.66
N GLY A 334 -6.74 -13.86 -19.10
CA GLY A 334 -7.76 -14.65 -19.80
C GLY A 334 -8.39 -15.69 -18.89
N TRP A 335 -9.61 -16.10 -19.23
CA TRP A 335 -10.31 -17.23 -18.59
C TRP A 335 -10.26 -18.45 -19.51
N GLY A 336 -9.41 -19.43 -19.22
CA GLY A 336 -9.32 -20.68 -19.99
C GLY A 336 -9.30 -20.49 -21.51
N THR A 337 -10.07 -21.32 -22.23
CA THR A 337 -10.07 -21.37 -23.70
C THR A 337 -11.12 -20.49 -24.37
N THR A 338 -11.96 -19.77 -23.62
CA THR A 338 -13.10 -19.01 -24.19
C THR A 338 -12.69 -17.73 -24.90
N GLY A 339 -11.41 -17.33 -24.82
CA GLY A 339 -10.88 -16.14 -25.49
C GLY A 339 -11.24 -14.81 -24.79
N SER A 340 -12.15 -14.83 -23.82
CA SER A 340 -12.49 -13.69 -22.97
C SER A 340 -11.27 -13.27 -22.15
N HIS A 341 -11.08 -11.97 -22.00
CA HIS A 341 -9.94 -11.42 -21.28
C HIS A 341 -10.25 -10.07 -20.65
N ARG A 342 -9.53 -9.76 -19.57
CA ARG A 342 -9.52 -8.45 -18.90
C ARG A 342 -8.11 -7.90 -18.82
N TRP A 343 -8.02 -6.59 -18.70
CA TRP A 343 -6.79 -5.86 -18.41
C TRP A 343 -6.86 -5.31 -17.01
N VAL A 344 -5.80 -5.53 -16.25
CA VAL A 344 -5.69 -5.10 -14.84
C VAL A 344 -4.39 -4.34 -14.68
N THR A 345 -4.45 -3.10 -14.19
CA THR A 345 -3.25 -2.32 -13.83
C THR A 345 -2.95 -2.49 -12.35
N ARG A 346 -1.69 -2.78 -12.02
CA ARG A 346 -1.23 -3.03 -10.65
C ARG A 346 0.09 -2.31 -10.37
N ILE A 347 0.25 -1.94 -9.11
CA ILE A 347 1.55 -1.59 -8.54
C ILE A 347 2.36 -2.88 -8.41
N THR A 348 3.58 -2.89 -8.92
CA THR A 348 4.37 -4.13 -9.02
C THR A 348 5.49 -4.22 -8.01
N GLY A 349 6.12 -3.09 -7.72
CA GLY A 349 7.30 -3.08 -6.87
C GLY A 349 7.65 -1.68 -6.39
N PHE A 350 8.43 -1.63 -5.31
CA PHE A 350 8.99 -0.40 -4.81
C PHE A 350 10.34 -0.11 -5.48
N VAL A 351 10.52 1.13 -5.95
CA VAL A 351 11.75 1.57 -6.66
C VAL A 351 12.54 2.56 -5.81
N GLY A 352 11.85 3.47 -5.12
CA GLY A 352 12.47 4.50 -4.27
C GLY A 352 12.56 5.88 -4.92
N GLY A 353 13.54 6.68 -4.50
CA GLY A 353 13.63 8.09 -4.88
C GLY A 353 12.67 9.00 -4.12
N ALA A 354 12.93 10.31 -4.18
CA ALA A 354 12.17 11.32 -3.43
C ALA A 354 12.01 12.60 -4.24
N ILE A 355 10.75 13.03 -4.45
CA ILE A 355 10.44 14.39 -4.89
C ILE A 355 9.29 14.95 -4.06
N ALA A 356 9.13 16.27 -4.11
CA ALA A 356 7.96 16.95 -3.59
C ALA A 356 7.37 17.85 -4.68
N SER A 357 6.04 17.94 -4.71
CA SER A 357 5.33 18.86 -5.61
C SER A 357 4.34 19.71 -4.83
N GLY A 358 4.20 20.97 -5.21
CA GLY A 358 3.16 21.85 -4.68
C GLY A 358 1.76 21.39 -5.09
N MET A 359 0.78 21.60 -4.22
CA MET A 359 -0.64 21.33 -4.49
C MET A 359 -1.50 22.39 -3.77
N SER A 360 -2.77 22.50 -4.15
CA SER A 360 -3.73 23.37 -3.44
C SER A 360 -3.89 22.94 -1.98
N MET A 361 -3.92 23.92 -1.08
CA MET A 361 -4.10 23.68 0.34
C MET A 361 -5.48 23.07 0.61
N PRO A 362 -5.59 21.93 1.31
CA PRO A 362 -6.88 21.39 1.70
C PRO A 362 -7.51 22.22 2.84
N SER A 363 -8.84 22.16 2.94
CA SER A 363 -9.54 22.67 4.12
C SER A 363 -9.26 21.78 5.33
N ALA A 364 -8.88 22.38 6.45
CA ALA A 364 -8.53 21.68 7.69
C ALA A 364 -9.05 22.49 8.88
N ASN A 365 -10.02 21.98 9.61
CA ASN A 365 -10.77 22.74 10.62
C ASN A 365 -10.61 22.20 12.05
N TYR A 366 -10.09 20.98 12.20
CA TYR A 366 -9.92 20.33 13.49
C TYR A 366 -8.58 20.70 14.11
N CYS A 367 -8.53 21.84 14.80
CA CYS A 367 -7.29 22.47 15.23
C CYS A 367 -6.98 22.23 16.71
N ALA A 368 -5.72 21.90 17.00
CA ALA A 368 -5.14 21.93 18.34
C ALA A 368 -3.98 22.94 18.38
N TYR A 369 -3.87 23.70 19.47
CA TYR A 369 -2.81 24.69 19.66
C TYR A 369 -1.55 24.04 20.24
N TYR A 370 -0.39 24.49 19.75
CA TYR A 370 0.94 24.03 20.13
C TYR A 370 1.79 25.26 20.46
N THR A 371 2.33 25.30 21.68
CA THR A 371 3.26 26.35 22.11
C THR A 371 4.61 26.22 21.40
N GLY A 372 5.37 27.32 21.29
CA GLY A 372 6.74 27.27 20.78
C GLY A 372 7.61 26.30 21.60
N GLY A 373 8.48 25.55 20.93
CA GLY A 373 9.31 24.48 21.49
C GLY A 373 8.64 23.10 21.50
N SER A 374 7.32 23.03 21.32
CA SER A 374 6.59 21.75 21.30
C SER A 374 6.78 20.99 19.98
N LYS A 375 6.42 19.70 20.01
CA LYS A 375 6.52 18.79 18.86
C LYS A 375 5.23 18.00 18.72
N LEU A 376 4.84 17.75 17.47
CA LEU A 376 3.78 16.84 17.09
C LEU A 376 4.37 15.76 16.19
N ILE A 377 4.11 14.50 16.52
CA ILE A 377 4.42 13.35 15.68
C ILE A 377 3.10 12.64 15.39
N VAL A 378 2.79 12.45 14.10
CA VAL A 378 1.64 11.68 13.65
C VAL A 378 2.17 10.42 13.00
N ASP A 379 1.96 9.28 13.68
CA ASP A 379 2.56 7.98 13.33
C ASP A 379 1.65 6.79 13.65
N SER A 380 0.35 7.00 13.83
CA SER A 380 -0.57 5.95 14.26
C SER A 380 -2.02 6.23 13.83
N THR A 381 -2.20 6.79 12.62
CA THR A 381 -3.52 7.26 12.18
C THR A 381 -3.82 6.92 10.73
N LYS A 382 -5.12 6.88 10.41
CA LYS A 382 -5.61 6.55 9.07
C LYS A 382 -5.04 7.51 8.03
N ALA A 383 -4.55 6.91 6.95
CA ALA A 383 -4.13 7.59 5.73
C ALA A 383 -5.21 8.51 5.17
N ARG A 384 -4.80 9.61 4.51
CA ARG A 384 -5.66 10.25 3.51
C ARG A 384 -5.44 9.60 2.16
N THR A 385 -6.51 9.16 1.51
CA THR A 385 -6.48 8.78 0.09
C THR A 385 -6.28 10.03 -0.77
N GLN A 386 -5.24 10.00 -1.59
CA GLN A 386 -4.93 11.06 -2.53
C GLN A 386 -5.46 10.65 -3.90
N THR A 387 -6.30 11.49 -4.50
CA THR A 387 -6.75 11.32 -5.88
C THR A 387 -5.65 11.78 -6.84
N ALA A 388 -5.55 11.17 -8.02
CA ALA A 388 -4.46 11.44 -8.98
C ALA A 388 -3.07 11.35 -8.35
N ALA A 389 -2.88 10.33 -7.50
CA ALA A 389 -1.66 10.16 -6.72
C ALA A 389 -0.50 9.62 -7.56
N VAL A 390 -0.80 8.91 -8.66
CA VAL A 390 0.21 8.34 -9.55
C VAL A 390 0.37 9.24 -10.77
N SER A 391 1.59 9.71 -10.99
CA SER A 391 1.90 10.61 -12.12
C SER A 391 1.94 9.81 -13.43
N GLY A 392 1.59 10.43 -14.57
CA GLY A 392 1.83 9.85 -15.90
C GLY A 392 0.92 8.71 -16.36
N VAL A 393 0.04 8.18 -15.50
CA VAL A 393 -0.82 7.01 -15.85
C VAL A 393 -2.10 7.38 -16.60
N TYR A 394 -2.59 8.62 -16.45
CA TYR A 394 -3.85 9.06 -17.05
C TYR A 394 -3.83 8.97 -18.59
N SER A 395 -2.71 9.33 -19.23
CA SER A 395 -2.58 9.25 -20.69
C SER A 395 -2.61 7.83 -21.25
N VAL A 396 -2.43 6.81 -20.40
CA VAL A 396 -2.47 5.40 -20.80
C VAL A 396 -3.80 4.76 -20.42
N LEU A 397 -4.28 4.99 -19.20
CA LEU A 397 -5.48 4.34 -18.66
C LEU A 397 -6.76 5.13 -18.94
N GLY A 398 -6.66 6.44 -19.11
CA GLY A 398 -7.80 7.37 -19.13
C GLY A 398 -8.48 7.52 -17.77
N MET A 399 -7.82 7.08 -16.69
CA MET A 399 -8.26 7.28 -15.31
C MET A 399 -7.07 7.69 -14.42
N ASN A 400 -7.37 8.36 -13.32
CA ASN A 400 -6.39 8.67 -12.28
C ASN A 400 -6.36 7.55 -11.25
N LEU A 401 -5.17 7.03 -10.94
CA LEU A 401 -5.02 6.10 -9.83
C LEU A 401 -4.92 6.86 -8.51
N SER A 402 -5.64 6.40 -7.49
CA SER A 402 -5.53 6.94 -6.14
C SER A 402 -4.50 6.14 -5.33
N ALA A 403 -3.87 6.79 -4.35
CA ALA A 403 -2.95 6.13 -3.44
C ALA A 403 -3.24 6.52 -2.00
N THR A 404 -3.04 5.57 -1.10
CA THR A 404 -3.36 5.68 0.32
C THR A 404 -2.19 5.10 1.10
N THR A 405 -1.55 5.94 1.92
CA THR A 405 -0.44 5.53 2.80
C THR A 405 -0.78 5.91 4.23
N GLY A 406 -0.93 4.92 5.11
CA GLY A 406 -1.28 5.13 6.53
C GLY A 406 -0.14 5.71 7.34
N TYR A 407 -0.44 6.60 8.30
CA TYR A 407 0.56 6.96 9.29
C TYR A 407 0.78 5.78 10.22
N SER A 408 2.03 5.41 10.34
CA SER A 408 2.50 4.31 11.17
C SER A 408 3.85 4.70 11.76
N SER A 409 4.42 3.85 12.61
CA SER A 409 5.82 4.00 13.01
C SER A 409 6.78 4.04 11.80
N LYS A 410 6.32 3.59 10.62
CA LYS A 410 7.07 3.62 9.36
C LYS A 410 6.77 4.87 8.52
N LEU A 411 5.52 5.36 8.45
CA LEU A 411 5.23 6.67 7.85
C LEU A 411 4.90 7.70 8.94
N GLN A 412 5.80 8.65 9.15
CA GLN A 412 5.63 9.68 10.18
C GLN A 412 5.58 11.08 9.59
N ALA A 413 4.59 11.87 10.00
CA ALA A 413 4.62 13.33 9.88
C ALA A 413 5.10 13.94 11.19
N ARG A 414 6.20 14.70 11.12
CA ARG A 414 6.80 15.35 12.28
C ARG A 414 6.73 16.86 12.09
N PHE A 415 6.22 17.56 13.10
CA PHE A 415 6.15 19.00 13.17
C PHE A 415 6.83 19.47 14.45
N ALA A 416 7.82 20.35 14.34
CA ALA A 416 8.33 21.11 15.48
C ALA A 416 7.88 22.56 15.37
N PHE A 417 7.36 23.13 16.46
CA PHE A 417 6.81 24.48 16.46
C PHE A 417 7.84 25.43 17.07
N ASN A 418 8.31 26.40 16.30
CA ASN A 418 9.27 27.41 16.79
C ASN A 418 8.56 28.60 17.45
N SER A 419 7.24 28.71 17.25
CA SER A 419 6.36 29.73 17.81
C SER A 419 4.99 29.11 18.06
N GLY A 420 4.15 29.80 18.84
CA GLY A 420 2.76 29.37 19.06
C GLY A 420 1.97 29.27 17.76
N LYS A 421 1.45 28.07 17.45
CA LYS A 421 0.78 27.74 16.18
C LYS A 421 -0.35 26.74 16.39
N LYS A 422 -1.23 26.59 15.41
CA LYS A 422 -2.26 25.55 15.39
C LYS A 422 -1.88 24.45 14.41
N ALA A 423 -2.03 23.19 14.79
CA ALA A 423 -2.03 22.08 13.85
C ALA A 423 -3.47 21.65 13.62
N CYS A 424 -3.91 21.60 12.37
CA CYS A 424 -5.29 21.31 12.00
C CYS A 424 -5.36 20.08 11.09
N GLY A 425 -6.19 19.09 11.41
CA GLY A 425 -6.46 17.98 10.51
C GLY A 425 -7.59 18.28 9.52
N THR A 426 -7.61 17.56 8.39
CA THR A 426 -8.69 17.61 7.40
C THR A 426 -9.93 16.82 7.85
N ASN A 427 -9.73 15.72 8.59
CA ASN A 427 -10.80 14.79 8.94
C ASN A 427 -11.03 14.66 10.46
N GLY A 428 -10.04 15.04 11.28
CA GLY A 428 -10.09 14.92 12.74
C GLY A 428 -8.96 15.71 13.39
N TYR A 429 -8.89 15.73 14.73
CA TYR A 429 -7.82 16.41 15.43
C TYR A 429 -6.45 15.74 15.16
N PRO A 430 -5.31 16.46 15.26
CA PRO A 430 -3.97 15.93 14.97
C PRO A 430 -3.60 14.62 15.69
N GLY A 431 -4.14 14.38 16.88
CA GLY A 431 -3.92 13.15 17.66
C GLY A 431 -4.99 12.06 17.48
N ALA A 432 -6.00 12.28 16.64
CA ALA A 432 -7.17 11.40 16.52
C ALA A 432 -7.64 11.30 15.05
N GLY A 433 -6.83 10.64 14.20
CA GLY A 433 -7.22 10.40 12.80
C GLY A 433 -7.30 11.66 11.92
N PRO A 434 -6.26 12.52 11.85
CA PRO A 434 -6.39 13.83 11.24
C PRO A 434 -6.60 13.87 9.74
N GLY A 435 -6.36 12.77 9.01
CA GLY A 435 -6.14 12.81 7.58
C GLY A 435 -4.85 13.59 7.28
N VAL A 436 -4.93 14.75 6.65
CA VAL A 436 -3.73 15.60 6.45
C VAL A 436 -3.63 16.65 7.53
N VAL A 437 -2.44 16.82 8.12
CA VAL A 437 -2.18 17.90 9.07
C VAL A 437 -1.65 19.14 8.35
N VAL A 438 -2.31 20.28 8.59
CA VAL A 438 -1.94 21.61 8.11
C VAL A 438 -1.62 22.51 9.31
N VAL A 439 -0.45 23.13 9.30
CA VAL A 439 -0.07 24.11 10.33
C VAL A 439 -0.63 25.49 9.97
N LYS A 440 -1.37 26.12 10.88
CA LYS A 440 -1.97 27.45 10.74
C LYS A 440 -1.42 28.43 11.76
N ALA A 441 -1.62 29.72 11.47
CA ALA A 441 -1.14 30.86 12.26
C ALA A 441 -1.54 30.78 13.74
#